data_AF-A0A7J2YRL4-F1
#
_entry.id   AF-A0A7J2YRL4-F1
#
_cell.length_a   1.000
_cell.length_b   1.000
_cell.length_c   1.000
_cell.angle_alpha   90.00
_cell.angle_beta   90.00
_cell.angle_gamma   90.00
#
_symmetry.space_group_name_H-M   'P 1'
#
loop_
_entity.id
_entity.type
_entity.pdbx_description
1 polymer ?
#
loop_
_entity_poly.entity_id
_entity_poly.type
_entity_poly.pdbx_seq_one_letter_code
_entity_poly.pdbx_strand_id
1 'polypeptide(L)'
;MRSFHRNKQGQFVVIAALIIAVLALATIISVYEISMTNQSIVYKPVDEFLLGTTSDMNRALTVALSRYSLELVNGQEEAIANSSGQQFMEDWQQSLFSSYPNYGFKLNQPISTYFDCRWSINPGYSSALTTYDFDVVSYGFLGWAGQTYKYVQLQLLNVSRDGSDQTNVTFQLTQSMLNKDNTVPISDMPQNPDPSVFQIGAYTAGEPFNPVNTTSILTYLGNGVYSAVFNQTRDLTQGIRLDLMTNDRIWVSATLNQAEGSTDSPVTPTLTTTPPSYAVVGQAFADTAVLTGATADASGTVTYKLYSGTPGAGIQIGQPSVVNVANGQVPDSALYSAFSPGPYYFVASYSGDANNNPVQGSPEPFTVNAIPPPDSGKANPTITTTPPTAEEAIAGTPFHDMAILTEATSTATGKVTYTLFKGTYPNGNQISVSQVPVTNGVVP
;
A
#
# COMPACT_ATOMS: atom_id res chain seq x y z
N MET A 1 45.96 71.78 104.04
CA MET A 1 45.67 71.72 102.59
C MET A 1 45.28 70.28 102.24
N ARG A 2 44.03 70.02 101.84
CA ARG A 2 43.54 68.67 101.47
C ARG A 2 44.02 68.33 100.05
N SER A 3 44.77 67.25 99.88
CA SER A 3 45.17 66.76 98.56
C SER A 3 44.02 65.95 97.93
N PHE A 4 43.52 66.40 96.79
CA PHE A 4 42.59 65.63 95.97
C PHE A 4 43.37 64.54 95.23
N HIS A 5 43.29 63.30 95.71
CA HIS A 5 43.70 62.14 94.92
C HIS A 5 42.75 62.01 93.71
N ARG A 6 43.25 62.35 92.51
CA ARG A 6 42.56 62.08 91.24
C ARG A 6 42.55 60.57 91.02
N ASN A 7 41.41 59.94 91.26
CA ASN A 7 41.21 58.51 91.06
C ASN A 7 41.15 58.19 89.55
N LYS A 8 42.30 57.83 88.97
CA LYS A 8 42.45 57.51 87.52
C LYS A 8 41.84 56.16 87.14
N GLN A 9 41.38 55.35 88.10
CA GLN A 9 40.82 54.02 87.83
C GLN A 9 39.48 54.08 87.08
N GLY A 10 38.63 55.08 87.36
CA GLY A 10 37.35 55.24 86.66
C GLY A 10 37.49 55.67 85.20
N GLN A 11 38.52 56.45 84.86
CA GLN A 11 38.76 56.90 83.48
C GLN A 11 39.18 55.74 82.56
N PHE A 12 39.97 54.79 83.06
CA PHE A 12 40.34 53.60 82.30
C PHE A 12 39.12 52.72 81.98
N VAL A 13 38.18 52.59 82.91
CA VAL A 13 36.94 51.81 82.69
C VAL A 13 36.06 52.49 81.64
N VAL A 14 35.94 53.82 81.67
CA VAL A 14 35.17 54.58 80.67
C VAL A 14 35.81 54.50 79.28
N ILE A 15 37.15 54.62 79.19
CA ILE A 15 37.87 54.50 77.92
C ILE A 15 37.74 53.08 77.36
N ALA A 16 37.90 52.05 78.20
CA ALA A 16 37.72 50.66 77.78
C ALA A 16 36.28 50.39 77.28
N ALA A 17 35.26 50.90 77.98
CA ALA A 17 33.87 50.77 77.57
C ALA A 17 33.60 51.48 76.23
N LEU A 18 34.18 52.66 76.00
CA LEU A 18 34.08 53.37 74.73
C LEU A 18 34.76 52.61 73.58
N ILE A 19 35.94 52.03 73.82
CA ILE A 19 36.64 51.22 72.81
C ILE A 19 35.82 49.98 72.44
N ILE A 20 35.25 49.29 73.44
CA ILE A 20 34.38 48.14 73.21
C ILE A 20 33.12 48.54 72.44
N ALA A 21 32.51 49.68 72.76
CA ALA A 21 31.33 50.18 72.05
C ALA A 21 31.64 50.52 70.58
N VAL A 22 32.80 51.14 70.31
CA VAL A 22 33.26 51.45 68.95
C VAL A 22 33.56 50.16 68.17
N LEU A 23 34.22 49.18 68.79
CA LEU A 23 34.46 47.87 68.17
C LEU A 23 33.15 47.15 67.88
N ALA A 24 32.19 47.16 68.80
CA ALA A 24 30.88 46.56 68.60
C ALA A 24 30.14 47.22 67.45
N LEU A 25 30.09 48.56 67.38
CA LEU A 25 29.49 49.27 66.25
C LEU A 25 30.19 48.94 64.93
N ALA A 26 31.52 48.91 64.90
CA ALA A 26 32.28 48.56 63.69
C ALA A 26 31.94 47.14 63.22
N THR A 27 31.89 46.17 64.13
CA THR A 27 31.49 44.80 63.78
C THR A 27 30.05 44.70 63.31
N ILE A 28 29.13 45.44 63.93
CA ILE A 28 27.71 45.48 63.50
C ILE A 28 27.60 46.08 62.10
N ILE A 29 28.34 47.16 61.81
CA ILE A 29 28.36 47.78 60.48
C ILE A 29 28.95 46.81 59.45
N SER A 30 30.08 46.16 59.76
CA SER A 30 30.66 45.16 58.84
C SER A 30 29.74 43.96 58.62
N VAL A 31 29.07 43.47 59.67
CA VAL A 31 28.08 42.38 59.53
C VAL A 31 26.86 42.84 58.74
N TYR A 32 26.41 44.08 58.93
CA TYR A 32 25.32 44.67 58.16
C TYR A 32 25.69 44.86 56.68
N GLU A 33 26.91 45.31 56.39
CA GLU A 33 27.44 45.42 55.02
C GLU A 33 27.58 44.04 54.38
N ILE A 34 28.10 43.03 55.07
CA ILE A 34 28.17 41.64 54.59
C ILE A 34 26.76 41.08 54.36
N SER A 35 25.81 41.36 55.25
CA SER A 35 24.41 40.96 55.12
C SER A 35 23.71 41.63 53.93
N MET A 36 23.95 42.91 53.69
CA MET A 36 23.46 43.65 52.53
C MET A 36 24.10 43.15 51.23
N THR A 37 25.40 42.83 51.26
CA THR A 37 26.12 42.26 50.11
C THR A 37 25.60 40.86 49.78
N ASN A 38 25.34 40.02 50.78
CA ASN A 38 24.71 38.71 50.59
C ASN A 38 23.23 38.83 50.16
N GLN A 39 22.49 39.86 50.61
CA GLN A 39 21.15 40.14 50.08
C GLN A 39 21.19 40.60 48.63
N SER A 40 22.30 41.17 48.14
CA SER A 40 22.49 41.48 46.71
C SER A 40 22.94 40.30 45.85
N ILE A 41 23.35 39.18 46.47
CA ILE A 41 23.26 37.84 45.88
C ILE A 41 21.79 37.41 45.98
N VAL A 42 20.89 38.25 45.45
CA VAL A 42 19.50 37.89 45.26
C VAL A 42 19.53 36.70 44.34
N TYR A 43 19.02 35.59 44.88
CA TYR A 43 18.56 34.39 44.22
C TYR A 43 17.54 34.76 43.11
N LYS A 44 18.00 35.39 42.03
CA LYS A 44 17.37 35.31 40.72
C LYS A 44 17.99 34.08 40.07
N PRO A 45 17.26 32.97 39.98
CA PRO A 45 17.86 31.65 39.87
C PRO A 45 18.59 31.57 38.55
N VAL A 46 19.83 31.06 38.57
CA VAL A 46 20.53 30.62 37.36
C VAL A 46 19.60 29.77 36.48
N ASP A 47 18.71 29.00 37.10
CA ASP A 47 17.66 28.22 36.43
C ASP A 47 16.70 29.07 35.59
N GLU A 48 16.23 30.23 36.06
CA GLU A 48 15.34 31.11 35.26
C GLU A 48 16.07 31.68 34.05
N PHE A 49 17.34 32.06 34.23
CA PHE A 49 18.18 32.55 33.15
C PHE A 49 18.46 31.45 32.11
N LEU A 50 18.83 30.24 32.56
CA LEU A 50 19.09 29.09 31.69
C LEU A 50 17.83 28.67 30.94
N LEU A 51 16.70 28.48 31.66
CA LEU A 51 15.42 28.12 31.05
C LEU A 51 14.93 29.18 30.06
N GLY A 52 15.08 30.46 30.41
CA GLY A 52 14.75 31.59 29.53
C GLY A 52 15.60 31.56 28.27
N THR A 53 16.91 31.39 28.41
CA THR A 53 17.84 31.35 27.28
C THR A 53 17.61 30.12 26.40
N THR A 54 17.34 28.94 26.97
CA THR A 54 16.97 27.74 26.20
C THR A 54 15.64 27.94 25.47
N SER A 55 14.64 28.52 26.12
CA SER A 55 13.35 28.84 25.48
C SER A 55 13.52 29.84 24.34
N ASP A 56 14.34 30.87 24.54
CA ASP A 56 14.61 31.86 23.51
C ASP A 56 15.45 31.28 22.36
N MET A 57 16.37 30.37 22.62
CA MET A 57 17.07 29.59 21.59
C MET A 57 16.10 28.76 20.75
N ASN A 58 15.13 28.08 21.39
CA ASN A 58 14.09 27.31 20.69
C ASN A 58 13.25 28.19 19.75
N ARG A 59 12.88 29.39 20.23
CA ARG A 59 12.15 30.38 19.44
C ARG A 59 13.01 30.93 18.29
N ALA A 60 14.27 31.24 18.58
CA ALA A 60 15.21 31.75 17.58
C ALA A 60 15.41 30.73 16.47
N LEU A 61 15.64 29.46 16.81
CA LEU A 61 15.80 28.39 15.81
C LEU A 61 14.55 28.19 14.97
N THR A 62 13.36 28.31 15.58
CA THR A 62 12.08 28.24 14.86
C THR A 62 11.96 29.37 13.83
N VAL A 63 12.33 30.60 14.21
CA VAL A 63 12.33 31.74 13.28
C VAL A 63 13.41 31.59 12.21
N ALA A 64 14.59 31.10 12.56
CA ALA A 64 15.65 30.83 11.58
C ALA A 64 15.20 29.80 10.52
N LEU A 65 14.55 28.72 10.95
CA LEU A 65 13.96 27.73 10.03
C LEU A 65 12.82 28.32 9.19
N SER A 66 12.00 29.21 9.76
CA SER A 66 10.95 29.91 8.99
C SER A 66 11.54 30.76 7.86
N ARG A 67 12.67 31.44 8.11
CA ARG A 67 13.37 32.25 7.10
C ARG A 67 14.01 31.37 6.04
N TYR A 68 14.74 30.35 6.47
CA TYR A 68 15.37 29.37 5.57
C TYR A 68 14.34 28.74 4.61
N SER A 69 13.25 28.20 5.17
CA SER A 69 12.19 27.56 4.38
C SER A 69 11.44 28.55 3.49
N LEU A 70 11.27 29.81 3.91
CA LEU A 70 10.68 30.85 3.06
C LEU A 70 11.53 31.16 1.82
N GLU A 71 12.85 31.24 1.95
CA GLU A 71 13.72 31.48 0.78
C GLU A 71 13.64 30.32 -0.22
N LEU A 72 13.60 29.07 0.28
CA LEU A 72 13.47 27.88 -0.57
C LEU A 72 12.14 27.83 -1.32
N VAL A 73 11.02 28.15 -0.68
CA VAL A 73 9.71 28.17 -1.37
C VAL A 73 9.65 29.29 -2.42
N ASN A 74 10.37 30.39 -2.19
CA ASN A 74 10.54 31.48 -3.17
C ASN A 74 11.53 31.15 -4.30
N GLY A 75 12.05 29.91 -4.35
CA GLY A 75 12.93 29.44 -5.41
C GLY A 75 14.37 29.96 -5.31
N GLN A 76 14.79 30.46 -4.14
CA GLN A 76 16.19 30.83 -3.93
C GLN A 76 17.07 29.58 -3.79
N GLU A 77 18.35 29.72 -4.15
CA GLU A 77 19.34 28.67 -3.95
C GLU A 77 19.57 28.38 -2.46
N GLU A 78 19.94 27.14 -2.14
CA GLU A 78 20.18 26.68 -0.78
C GLU A 78 21.20 27.55 -0.03
N ALA A 79 22.21 28.08 -0.73
CA ALA A 79 23.21 28.98 -0.13
C ALA A 79 22.62 30.31 0.35
N ILE A 80 21.65 30.87 -0.39
CA ILE A 80 20.94 32.11 -0.02
C ILE A 80 20.01 31.83 1.16
N ALA A 81 19.25 30.73 1.08
CA ALA A 81 18.38 30.29 2.17
C ALA A 81 19.18 30.07 3.47
N ASN A 82 20.31 29.38 3.38
CA ASN A 82 21.21 29.13 4.52
C ASN A 82 21.69 30.47 5.09
N SER A 83 22.17 31.38 4.24
CA SER A 83 22.61 32.72 4.70
C SER A 83 21.52 33.48 5.45
N SER A 84 20.26 33.44 4.98
CA SER A 84 19.11 34.08 5.64
C SER A 84 18.84 33.52 7.05
N GLY A 85 18.90 32.18 7.20
CA GLY A 85 18.75 31.51 8.49
C GLY A 85 19.93 31.77 9.44
N GLN A 86 21.17 31.68 8.95
CA GLN A 86 22.38 31.93 9.75
C GLN A 86 22.43 33.37 10.24
N GLN A 87 22.17 34.35 9.37
CA GLN A 87 22.21 35.76 9.73
C GLN A 87 21.25 36.08 10.87
N PHE A 88 20.05 35.48 10.87
CA PHE A 88 19.12 35.65 11.98
C PHE A 88 19.66 35.06 13.30
N MET A 89 20.31 33.89 13.25
CA MET A 89 20.92 33.28 14.44
C MET A 89 22.08 34.12 14.97
N GLU A 90 22.89 34.72 14.09
CA GLU A 90 23.96 35.64 14.46
C GLU A 90 23.43 36.92 15.11
N ASP A 91 22.40 37.53 14.52
CA ASP A 91 21.72 38.72 15.07
C ASP A 91 21.11 38.44 16.46
N TRP A 92 20.44 37.29 16.60
CA TRP A 92 19.90 36.85 17.88
C TRP A 92 21.00 36.65 18.93
N GLN A 93 22.11 36.01 18.56
CA GLN A 93 23.26 35.81 19.45
C GLN A 93 23.84 37.15 19.92
N GLN A 94 24.02 38.11 19.01
CA GLN A 94 24.51 39.45 19.35
C GLN A 94 23.53 40.19 20.27
N SER A 95 22.23 40.05 20.04
CA SER A 95 21.18 40.61 20.89
C SER A 95 21.20 40.00 22.30
N LEU A 96 21.41 38.69 22.41
CA LEU A 96 21.57 37.99 23.69
C LEU A 96 22.76 38.55 24.47
N PHE A 97 23.93 38.66 23.85
CA PHE A 97 25.13 39.20 24.52
C PHE A 97 24.97 40.68 24.90
N SER A 98 24.28 41.46 24.07
CA SER A 98 24.01 42.87 24.34
C SER A 98 22.99 43.08 25.47
N SER A 99 22.05 42.15 25.64
CA SER A 99 21.03 42.21 26.69
C SER A 99 21.60 41.90 28.08
N TYR A 100 22.75 41.22 28.14
CA TYR A 100 23.37 40.74 29.38
C TYR A 100 24.89 40.99 29.42
N PRO A 101 25.35 42.25 29.29
CA PRO A 101 26.77 42.57 29.14
C PRO A 101 27.61 42.21 30.39
N ASN A 102 26.99 42.18 31.57
CA ASN A 102 27.67 41.92 32.85
C ASN A 102 27.77 40.43 33.19
N TYR A 103 27.23 39.54 32.34
CA TYR A 103 27.12 38.12 32.64
C TYR A 103 28.36 37.32 32.20
N GLY A 104 29.28 37.97 31.47
CA GLY A 104 30.54 37.37 31.03
C GLY A 104 30.33 36.19 30.09
N PHE A 105 29.42 36.32 29.12
CA PHE A 105 29.23 35.30 28.09
C PHE A 105 30.51 35.08 27.30
N LYS A 106 30.89 33.82 27.14
CA LYS A 106 32.01 33.43 26.30
C LYS A 106 31.59 32.23 25.47
N LEU A 107 31.70 32.34 24.15
CA LEU A 107 31.57 31.20 23.26
C LEU A 107 32.85 30.37 23.32
N ASN A 108 32.71 29.10 23.65
CA ASN A 108 33.80 28.14 23.54
C ASN A 108 33.93 27.62 22.10
N GLN A 109 32.82 27.62 21.37
CA GLN A 109 32.74 27.32 19.94
C GLN A 109 31.74 28.28 19.27
N PRO A 110 31.93 28.61 17.97
CA PRO A 110 30.90 29.31 17.21
C PRO A 110 29.58 28.53 17.23
N ILE A 111 28.46 29.24 17.38
CA ILE A 111 27.15 28.61 17.19
C ILE A 111 27.05 28.18 15.74
N SER A 112 26.85 26.88 15.52
CA SER A 112 26.67 26.32 14.19
C SER A 112 25.25 25.80 14.06
N THR A 113 24.52 26.35 13.08
CA THR A 113 23.17 25.89 12.73
C THR A 113 23.22 25.14 11.41
N TYR A 114 22.55 24.01 11.35
CA TYR A 114 22.38 23.21 10.14
C TYR A 114 20.90 23.20 9.77
N PHE A 115 20.58 23.57 8.54
CA PHE A 115 19.23 23.53 7.99
C PHE A 115 19.14 22.41 6.95
N ASP A 116 18.02 21.69 6.94
CA ASP A 116 17.75 20.65 5.92
C ASP A 116 16.25 20.60 5.64
N CYS A 117 15.88 20.83 4.38
CA CYS A 117 14.53 20.71 3.87
C CYS A 117 14.52 19.69 2.73
N ARG A 118 13.70 18.65 2.88
CA ARG A 118 13.51 17.61 1.85
C ARG A 118 12.05 17.55 1.48
N TRP A 119 11.71 18.19 0.36
CA TRP A 119 10.31 18.41 -0.06
C TRP A 119 9.87 17.53 -1.23
N SER A 120 10.83 16.97 -1.97
CA SER A 120 10.57 16.09 -3.14
C SER A 120 10.36 14.62 -2.76
N ILE A 121 10.01 14.36 -1.50
CA ILE A 121 9.81 13.01 -0.95
C ILE A 121 8.53 12.96 -0.11
N ASN A 122 8.11 11.76 0.27
CA ASN A 122 7.05 11.52 1.23
C ASN A 122 7.53 10.52 2.31
N PRO A 123 7.50 10.85 3.60
CA PRO A 123 7.17 12.15 4.16
C PRO A 123 8.24 13.20 3.82
N GLY A 124 7.79 14.41 3.50
CA GLY A 124 8.66 15.57 3.34
C GLY A 124 8.83 16.33 4.67
N TYR A 125 9.95 17.02 4.84
CA TYR A 125 10.26 17.70 6.09
C TYR A 125 11.07 18.98 5.92
N SER A 126 11.01 19.81 6.96
CA SER A 126 11.83 21.01 7.16
C SER A 126 12.43 20.97 8.55
N SER A 127 13.75 21.14 8.65
CA SER A 127 14.46 20.96 9.91
C SER A 127 15.61 21.94 10.11
N ALA A 128 15.89 22.23 11.38
CA ALA A 128 17.05 22.97 11.81
C ALA A 128 17.64 22.33 13.08
N LEU A 129 18.97 22.26 13.13
CA LEU A 129 19.73 21.77 14.28
C LEU A 129 20.78 22.82 14.62
N THR A 130 20.78 23.33 15.83
CA THR A 130 21.83 24.21 16.33
C THR A 130 22.59 23.53 17.45
N THR A 131 23.91 23.68 17.42
CA THR A 131 24.79 23.29 18.53
C THR A 131 25.36 24.55 19.18
N TYR A 132 25.45 24.55 20.51
CA TYR A 132 25.97 25.67 21.28
C TYR A 132 26.90 25.17 22.38
N ASP A 133 27.90 25.97 22.71
CA ASP A 133 28.81 25.78 23.85
C ASP A 133 29.28 27.15 24.35
N PHE A 134 28.79 27.53 25.54
CA PHE A 134 29.17 28.80 26.15
C PHE A 134 29.34 28.75 27.65
N ASP A 135 30.16 29.67 28.14
CA ASP A 135 30.33 29.96 29.56
C ASP A 135 29.50 31.18 29.93
N VAL A 136 28.94 31.18 31.14
CA VAL A 136 28.34 32.34 31.80
C VAL A 136 29.15 32.62 33.06
N VAL A 137 30.27 33.32 32.87
CA VAL A 137 31.33 33.46 33.87
C VAL A 137 30.83 34.15 35.14
N SER A 138 29.87 35.07 35.05
CA SER A 138 29.32 35.76 36.23
C SER A 138 28.64 34.84 37.24
N TYR A 139 28.14 33.68 36.79
CA TYR A 139 27.50 32.66 37.63
C TYR A 139 28.39 31.45 37.88
N GLY A 140 29.64 31.45 37.38
CA GLY A 140 30.53 30.30 37.46
C GLY A 140 30.08 29.09 36.64
N PHE A 141 29.17 29.29 35.68
CA PHE A 141 28.66 28.23 34.82
C PHE A 141 29.57 28.11 33.59
N LEU A 142 30.31 27.00 33.49
CA LEU A 142 31.28 26.75 32.42
C LEU A 142 30.87 25.53 31.61
N GLY A 143 31.07 25.59 30.30
CA GLY A 143 30.79 24.48 29.38
C GLY A 143 29.30 24.18 29.25
N TRP A 144 28.45 25.21 29.18
CA TRP A 144 27.05 25.00 28.83
C TRP A 144 26.94 24.62 27.36
N ALA A 145 27.06 23.32 27.12
CA ALA A 145 26.97 22.74 25.80
C ALA A 145 25.65 22.00 25.60
N GLY A 146 25.10 22.11 24.40
CA GLY A 146 23.85 21.45 24.06
C GLY A 146 23.51 21.54 22.59
N GLN A 147 22.38 20.94 22.26
CA GLN A 147 21.82 20.97 20.92
C GLN A 147 20.34 21.33 21.00
N THR A 148 19.87 22.14 20.07
CA THR A 148 18.47 22.49 19.90
C THR A 148 18.03 22.04 18.52
N TYR A 149 16.88 21.38 18.43
CA TYR A 149 16.33 20.86 17.20
C TYR A 149 14.96 21.50 16.94
N LYS A 150 14.63 21.76 15.68
CA LYS A 150 13.26 22.04 15.24
C LYS A 150 13.02 21.21 13.98
N TYR A 151 11.93 20.46 13.97
CA TYR A 151 11.55 19.59 12.87
C TYR A 151 10.07 19.72 12.62
N VAL A 152 9.69 19.84 11.36
CA VAL A 152 8.31 19.84 10.88
C VAL A 152 8.23 18.83 9.75
N GLN A 153 7.30 17.89 9.84
CA GLN A 153 7.09 16.85 8.85
C GLN A 153 5.67 16.90 8.32
N LEU A 154 5.56 16.75 7.00
CA LEU A 154 4.34 16.55 6.26
C LEU A 154 4.37 15.18 5.61
N GLN A 155 3.37 14.36 5.88
CA GLN A 155 3.20 13.05 5.27
C GLN A 155 1.87 12.99 4.51
N LEU A 156 1.92 12.77 3.21
CA LEU A 156 0.76 12.38 2.43
C LEU A 156 0.42 10.92 2.76
N LEU A 157 -0.81 10.66 3.21
CA LEU A 157 -1.25 9.35 3.69
C LEU A 157 -2.05 8.61 2.63
N ASN A 158 -3.07 9.27 2.09
CA ASN A 158 -3.95 8.70 1.08
C ASN A 158 -4.40 9.78 0.11
N VAL A 159 -4.50 9.39 -1.15
CA VAL A 159 -5.04 10.18 -2.25
C VAL A 159 -6.12 9.34 -2.89
N SER A 160 -7.36 9.79 -2.80
CA SER A 160 -8.50 9.10 -3.42
C SER A 160 -9.26 10.05 -4.33
N ARG A 161 -9.65 9.56 -5.50
CA ARG A 161 -10.52 10.28 -6.43
C ARG A 161 -11.95 9.82 -6.21
N ASP A 162 -12.89 10.75 -6.11
CA ASP A 162 -14.29 10.40 -6.36
C ASP A 162 -14.56 10.55 -7.86
N GLY A 163 -15.50 9.80 -8.43
CA GLY A 163 -15.78 9.86 -9.87
C GLY A 163 -16.27 11.23 -10.41
N SER A 164 -16.14 12.33 -9.66
CA SER A 164 -16.63 13.68 -9.97
C SER A 164 -15.53 14.74 -10.19
N ASP A 165 -14.33 14.32 -10.59
CA ASP A 165 -13.14 15.18 -10.77
C ASP A 165 -12.60 15.82 -9.47
N GLN A 166 -13.12 15.42 -8.31
CA GLN A 166 -12.58 15.80 -7.01
C GLN A 166 -11.55 14.79 -6.51
N THR A 167 -10.47 15.31 -5.95
CA THR A 167 -9.44 14.52 -5.27
C THR A 167 -9.46 14.86 -3.79
N ASN A 168 -9.65 13.84 -2.96
CA ASN A 168 -9.49 13.92 -1.53
C ASN A 168 -8.08 13.46 -1.14
N VAL A 169 -7.39 14.28 -0.37
CA VAL A 169 -6.06 13.96 0.16
C VAL A 169 -6.13 14.02 1.67
N THR A 170 -5.69 12.94 2.30
CA THR A 170 -5.40 12.92 3.74
C THR A 170 -3.91 13.02 3.97
N PHE A 171 -3.52 13.83 4.93
CA PHE A 171 -2.12 14.05 5.26
C PHE A 171 -1.95 14.26 6.76
N GLN A 172 -0.75 13.95 7.27
CA GLN A 172 -0.38 14.16 8.66
C GLN A 172 0.68 15.23 8.79
N LEU A 173 0.48 16.14 9.74
CA LEU A 173 1.45 17.13 10.16
C LEU A 173 1.93 16.86 11.58
N THR A 174 3.25 16.78 11.73
CA THR A 174 3.89 16.61 13.03
C THR A 174 5.10 17.53 13.17
N GLN A 175 5.49 17.81 14.40
CA GLN A 175 6.67 18.61 14.72
C GLN A 175 7.45 18.02 15.88
N SER A 176 8.73 18.37 16.02
CA SER A 176 9.54 18.02 17.19
C SER A 176 10.53 19.12 17.53
N MET A 177 10.82 19.23 18.83
CA MET A 177 11.94 20.01 19.38
C MET A 177 13.11 19.12 19.83
N LEU A 178 12.99 17.80 19.68
CA LEU A 178 13.93 16.81 20.21
C LEU A 178 14.72 16.14 19.08
N ASN A 179 14.01 15.46 18.17
CA ASN A 179 14.57 14.73 17.03
C ASN A 179 13.44 14.30 16.08
N LYS A 180 13.80 13.75 14.92
CA LYS A 180 12.86 13.29 13.89
C LYS A 180 11.95 12.13 14.31
N ASP A 181 12.34 11.34 15.32
CA ASP A 181 11.63 10.12 15.75
C ASP A 181 10.60 10.39 16.86
N ASN A 182 10.69 11.55 17.52
CA ASN A 182 9.84 11.94 18.65
C ASN A 182 8.99 13.14 18.27
N THR A 183 8.03 12.94 17.37
CA THR A 183 7.17 14.01 16.87
C THR A 183 5.84 14.09 17.65
N VAL A 184 5.27 15.28 17.67
CA VAL A 184 3.94 15.59 18.22
C VAL A 184 3.06 16.19 17.12
N PRO A 185 1.74 15.98 17.16
CA PRO A 185 0.84 16.44 16.10
C PRO A 185 0.67 17.97 16.06
N ILE A 186 0.66 18.55 14.86
CA ILE A 186 0.25 19.95 14.64
C ILE A 186 -1.27 19.97 14.44
N SER A 187 -2.01 20.62 15.34
CA SER A 187 -3.48 20.49 15.45
C SER A 187 -4.23 21.82 15.26
N ASP A 188 -3.52 22.87 14.88
CA ASP A 188 -3.94 24.26 14.90
C ASP A 188 -3.93 24.91 13.50
N MET A 189 -3.91 24.10 12.43
CA MET A 189 -4.06 24.63 11.08
C MET A 189 -5.44 25.25 10.89
N PRO A 190 -5.54 26.42 10.22
CA PRO A 190 -6.83 27.07 9.99
C PRO A 190 -7.73 26.20 9.10
N GLN A 191 -9.03 26.18 9.39
CA GLN A 191 -10.01 25.45 8.56
C GLN A 191 -10.08 26.00 7.14
N ASN A 192 -9.83 27.30 6.94
CA ASN A 192 -9.79 27.93 5.63
C ASN A 192 -8.45 28.65 5.46
N PRO A 193 -7.37 27.91 5.12
CA PRO A 193 -6.06 28.52 4.92
C PRO A 193 -6.08 29.43 3.68
N ASP A 194 -5.30 30.50 3.75
CA ASP A 194 -5.09 31.37 2.58
C ASP A 194 -4.39 30.56 1.46
N PRO A 195 -4.82 30.68 0.18
CA PRO A 195 -4.18 29.99 -0.94
C PRO A 195 -2.69 30.33 -1.14
N SER A 196 -2.20 31.43 -0.55
CA SER A 196 -0.79 31.77 -0.53
C SER A 196 0.04 30.97 0.47
N VAL A 197 -0.59 30.25 1.40
CA VAL A 197 0.08 29.48 2.46
C VAL A 197 -0.30 27.99 2.47
N PHE A 198 -1.21 27.58 1.58
CA PHE A 198 -1.64 26.20 1.41
C PHE A 198 -1.97 25.95 -0.05
N GLN A 199 -1.18 25.11 -0.70
CA GLN A 199 -1.30 24.80 -2.13
C GLN A 199 -1.14 23.30 -2.33
N ILE A 200 -2.08 22.69 -3.05
CA ILE A 200 -2.00 21.27 -3.42
C ILE A 200 -2.30 21.15 -4.91
N GLY A 201 -1.61 20.25 -5.59
CA GLY A 201 -1.82 20.07 -7.01
C GLY A 201 -1.14 18.84 -7.55
N ALA A 202 -1.51 18.49 -8.78
CA ALA A 202 -0.76 17.54 -9.56
C ALA A 202 0.57 18.18 -10.00
N TYR A 203 1.61 17.35 -10.18
CA TYR A 203 2.80 17.77 -10.92
C TYR A 203 3.03 16.82 -12.10
N THR A 204 3.42 17.40 -13.22
CA THR A 204 3.58 16.71 -14.51
C THR A 204 5.04 16.74 -14.93
N ALA A 205 5.52 15.64 -15.50
CA ALA A 205 6.90 15.51 -15.94
C ALA A 205 7.30 16.62 -16.93
N GLY A 206 8.34 17.39 -16.58
CA GLY A 206 8.86 18.47 -17.42
C GLY A 206 8.09 19.79 -17.31
N GLU A 207 7.04 19.84 -16.51
CA GLU A 207 6.24 21.05 -16.27
C GLU A 207 6.42 21.54 -14.81
N PRO A 208 6.34 22.85 -14.57
CA PRO A 208 6.33 23.39 -13.21
C PRO A 208 5.12 22.88 -12.42
N PHE A 209 5.27 22.83 -11.09
CA PHE A 209 4.15 22.54 -10.19
C PHE A 209 2.97 23.46 -10.51
N ASN A 210 1.80 22.87 -10.79
CA ASN A 210 0.58 23.59 -11.10
C ASN A 210 -0.36 23.53 -9.89
N PRO A 211 -0.19 24.44 -8.90
CA PRO A 211 -1.01 24.42 -7.70
C PRO A 211 -2.48 24.67 -8.05
N VAL A 212 -3.36 23.87 -7.46
CA VAL A 212 -4.80 24.12 -7.49
C VAL A 212 -5.19 24.74 -6.16
N ASN A 213 -5.87 25.87 -6.23
CA ASN A 213 -6.53 26.42 -5.04
C ASN A 213 -7.61 25.45 -4.60
N THR A 214 -7.43 24.82 -3.44
CA THR A 214 -8.45 23.95 -2.86
C THR A 214 -9.72 24.73 -2.58
N THR A 215 -10.88 24.09 -2.70
CA THR A 215 -12.12 24.59 -2.08
C THR A 215 -11.96 24.58 -0.56
N SER A 216 -11.42 25.68 -0.04
CA SER A 216 -11.51 26.37 1.27
C SER A 216 -11.70 25.62 2.60
N ILE A 217 -11.89 24.30 2.66
CA ILE A 217 -12.22 23.60 3.91
C ILE A 217 -11.22 22.47 4.16
N LEU A 218 -10.29 22.74 5.06
CA LEU A 218 -9.43 21.77 5.70
C LEU A 218 -10.16 21.16 6.91
N THR A 219 -10.31 19.83 6.91
CA THR A 219 -10.99 19.11 8.00
C THR A 219 -9.97 18.42 8.89
N TYR A 220 -9.90 18.79 10.17
CA TYR A 220 -9.05 18.11 11.15
C TYR A 220 -9.69 16.79 11.61
N LEU A 221 -8.95 15.69 11.44
CA LEU A 221 -9.40 14.32 11.75
C LEU A 221 -8.82 13.79 13.08
N GLY A 222 -7.94 14.56 13.74
CA GLY A 222 -7.26 14.15 14.96
C GLY A 222 -5.83 13.69 14.73
N ASN A 223 -5.00 13.72 15.79
CA ASN A 223 -3.60 13.27 15.78
C ASN A 223 -2.74 13.89 14.65
N GLY A 224 -2.98 15.18 14.36
CA GLY A 224 -2.25 15.90 13.32
C GLY A 224 -2.68 15.54 11.89
N VAL A 225 -3.71 14.71 11.74
CA VAL A 225 -4.25 14.30 10.43
C VAL A 225 -5.31 15.29 9.97
N TYR A 226 -5.24 15.67 8.70
CA TYR A 226 -6.21 16.52 8.03
C TYR A 226 -6.66 15.90 6.70
N SER A 227 -7.83 16.31 6.25
CA SER A 227 -8.35 16.03 4.91
C SER A 227 -8.56 17.34 4.14
N ALA A 228 -8.11 17.36 2.89
CA ALA A 228 -8.31 18.45 1.94
C ALA A 228 -8.90 17.91 0.64
N VAL A 229 -9.77 18.71 0.00
CA VAL A 229 -10.40 18.36 -1.28
C VAL A 229 -10.08 19.43 -2.31
N PHE A 230 -9.68 19.01 -3.51
CA PHE A 230 -9.42 19.90 -4.63
C PHE A 230 -9.92 19.33 -5.95
N ASN A 231 -10.30 20.23 -6.86
CA ASN A 231 -10.79 19.87 -8.19
C ASN A 231 -9.60 19.69 -9.13
N GLN A 232 -9.50 18.55 -9.81
CA GLN A 232 -8.44 18.30 -10.78
C GLN A 232 -8.95 18.35 -12.22
N THR A 233 -8.11 18.81 -13.15
CA THR A 233 -8.48 19.02 -14.56
C THR A 233 -7.90 18.04 -15.58
N ARG A 234 -7.08 17.02 -15.20
CA ARG A 234 -7.10 15.65 -15.81
C ARG A 234 -5.87 14.76 -15.61
N ASP A 235 -4.68 15.26 -15.27
CA ASP A 235 -3.47 14.42 -15.39
C ASP A 235 -2.59 14.41 -14.13
N LEU A 236 -2.56 13.25 -13.45
CA LEU A 236 -1.66 12.95 -12.33
C LEU A 236 -0.33 12.33 -12.81
N THR A 237 0.11 12.60 -14.05
CA THR A 237 1.12 11.79 -14.78
C THR A 237 2.42 11.57 -14.02
N GLN A 238 2.72 12.37 -13.00
CA GLN A 238 3.87 12.18 -12.13
C GLN A 238 3.53 12.04 -10.63
N GLY A 239 2.48 12.70 -10.12
CA GLY A 239 2.01 12.52 -8.74
C GLY A 239 1.32 13.76 -8.15
N ILE A 240 1.26 13.88 -6.82
CA ILE A 240 0.72 15.03 -6.09
C ILE A 240 1.81 15.69 -5.24
N ARG A 241 1.78 17.02 -5.17
CA ARG A 241 2.56 17.81 -4.23
C ARG A 241 1.64 18.67 -3.38
N LEU A 242 1.96 18.75 -2.09
CA LEU A 242 1.30 19.62 -1.11
C LEU A 242 2.35 20.52 -0.47
N ASP A 243 2.16 21.82 -0.58
CA ASP A 243 2.95 22.88 0.05
C ASP A 243 2.10 23.58 1.11
N LEU A 244 2.62 23.69 2.32
CA LEU A 244 1.92 24.44 3.37
C LEU A 244 2.87 25.16 4.32
N MET A 245 2.36 26.22 4.92
CA MET A 245 3.01 26.95 6.00
C MET A 245 2.29 26.68 7.33
N THR A 246 3.07 26.28 8.33
CA THR A 246 2.59 26.15 9.72
C THR A 246 2.34 27.51 10.39
N ASN A 247 1.70 27.53 11.56
CA ASN A 247 1.54 28.76 12.36
C ASN A 247 2.87 29.38 12.81
N ASP A 248 3.93 28.57 12.93
CA ASP A 248 5.30 29.03 13.19
C ASP A 248 5.97 29.64 11.96
N ARG A 249 5.23 29.82 10.85
CA ARG A 249 5.71 30.31 9.55
C ARG A 249 6.77 29.43 8.87
N ILE A 250 6.89 28.19 9.31
CA ILE A 250 7.75 27.20 8.65
C ILE A 250 7.00 26.61 7.46
N TRP A 251 7.61 26.71 6.29
CA TRP A 251 7.17 26.02 5.09
C TRP A 251 7.60 24.56 5.13
N VAL A 252 6.69 23.66 4.76
CA VAL A 252 6.95 22.23 4.58
C VAL A 252 6.19 21.75 3.36
N SER A 253 6.79 20.84 2.61
CA SER A 253 6.20 20.26 1.42
C SER A 253 6.44 18.76 1.39
N ALA A 254 5.51 18.03 0.80
CA ALA A 254 5.62 16.60 0.54
C ALA A 254 5.14 16.29 -0.87
N THR A 255 5.84 15.37 -1.51
CA THR A 255 5.55 14.93 -2.88
C THR A 255 5.31 13.42 -2.89
N LEU A 256 4.16 13.01 -3.40
CA LEU A 256 3.75 11.63 -3.57
C LEU A 256 3.76 11.29 -5.06
N ASN A 257 4.75 10.51 -5.49
CA ASN A 257 4.90 10.10 -6.88
C ASN A 257 3.85 9.03 -7.24
N GLN A 258 3.40 8.94 -8.48
CA GLN A 258 2.33 8.03 -8.91
C GLN A 258 2.59 6.53 -8.59
N ALA A 259 3.86 6.13 -8.42
CA ALA A 259 4.24 4.77 -8.03
C ALA A 259 4.03 4.46 -6.53
N GLU A 260 3.89 5.49 -5.69
CA GLU A 260 3.64 5.36 -4.26
C GLU A 260 2.35 6.10 -3.93
N GLY A 261 1.23 5.40 -3.71
CA GLY A 261 0.07 6.02 -3.05
C GLY A 261 -1.09 6.51 -3.91
N SER A 262 -1.18 6.11 -5.18
CA SER A 262 -2.49 6.06 -5.85
C SER A 262 -3.19 4.75 -5.47
N THR A 263 -3.89 4.71 -4.33
CA THR A 263 -4.92 3.69 -4.14
C THR A 263 -6.19 4.21 -4.79
N ASP A 264 -6.30 4.07 -6.12
CA ASP A 264 -7.64 3.82 -6.63
C ASP A 264 -8.11 2.57 -5.88
N SER A 265 -9.31 2.60 -5.29
CA SER A 265 -9.81 1.38 -4.65
C SER A 265 -9.76 0.29 -5.72
N PRO A 266 -9.11 -0.86 -5.48
CA PRO A 266 -8.91 -1.83 -6.53
C PRO A 266 -10.25 -2.12 -7.18
N VAL A 267 -10.32 -2.02 -8.51
CA VAL A 267 -11.58 -2.27 -9.21
C VAL A 267 -11.97 -3.73 -8.95
N THR A 268 -13.27 -4.00 -8.83
CA THR A 268 -13.73 -5.38 -8.65
C THR A 268 -14.14 -5.91 -10.02
N PRO A 269 -13.27 -6.65 -10.73
CA PRO A 269 -13.61 -7.18 -12.04
C PRO A 269 -14.62 -8.32 -11.92
N THR A 270 -15.21 -8.68 -13.05
CA THR A 270 -16.04 -9.87 -13.21
C THR A 270 -15.27 -10.94 -13.98
N LEU A 271 -15.27 -12.16 -13.46
CA LEU A 271 -14.67 -13.33 -14.10
C LEU A 271 -15.76 -14.28 -14.59
N THR A 272 -15.79 -14.51 -15.89
CA THR A 272 -16.71 -15.44 -16.56
C THR A 272 -15.93 -16.53 -17.26
N THR A 273 -16.28 -17.79 -17.04
CA THR A 273 -15.71 -18.95 -17.73
C THR A 273 -16.50 -19.25 -19.01
N THR A 274 -16.01 -20.17 -19.83
CA THR A 274 -16.75 -20.75 -20.97
C THR A 274 -16.16 -22.14 -21.28
N PRO A 275 -16.69 -23.23 -20.68
CA PRO A 275 -16.28 -24.59 -20.94
C PRO A 275 -16.86 -25.05 -22.29
N PRO A 276 -16.44 -26.23 -22.79
CA PRO A 276 -17.08 -26.81 -23.95
C PRO A 276 -18.57 -27.09 -23.68
N SER A 277 -19.40 -26.96 -24.71
CA SER A 277 -20.84 -27.27 -24.64
C SER A 277 -21.13 -28.72 -24.20
N TYR A 278 -20.22 -29.64 -24.53
CA TYR A 278 -20.16 -30.99 -23.98
C TYR A 278 -18.73 -31.55 -24.12
N ALA A 279 -18.41 -32.55 -23.32
CA ALA A 279 -17.20 -33.36 -23.48
C ALA A 279 -17.57 -34.84 -23.68
N VAL A 280 -16.63 -35.65 -24.16
CA VAL A 280 -16.80 -37.09 -24.35
C VAL A 280 -15.76 -37.82 -23.52
N VAL A 281 -16.16 -38.93 -22.86
CA VAL A 281 -15.24 -39.78 -22.10
C VAL A 281 -13.98 -40.10 -22.92
N GLY A 282 -12.80 -39.95 -22.30
CA GLY A 282 -11.51 -40.23 -22.93
C GLY A 282 -10.97 -39.13 -23.87
N GLN A 283 -11.72 -38.05 -24.13
CA GLN A 283 -11.22 -36.88 -24.86
C GLN A 283 -10.73 -35.80 -23.89
N ALA A 284 -9.70 -35.07 -24.31
CA ALA A 284 -9.19 -33.93 -23.57
C ALA A 284 -10.04 -32.68 -23.82
N PHE A 285 -10.23 -31.87 -22.80
CA PHE A 285 -10.94 -30.58 -22.88
C PHE A 285 -10.31 -29.55 -21.95
N ALA A 286 -10.50 -28.28 -22.25
CA ALA A 286 -10.10 -27.15 -21.42
C ALA A 286 -11.27 -26.19 -21.26
N ASP A 287 -11.23 -25.42 -20.18
CA ASP A 287 -12.06 -24.25 -19.95
C ASP A 287 -11.29 -22.96 -20.28
N THR A 288 -12.04 -21.93 -20.67
CA THR A 288 -11.54 -20.58 -20.96
C THR A 288 -12.17 -19.59 -19.99
N ALA A 289 -11.53 -18.44 -19.75
CA ALA A 289 -12.15 -17.38 -18.95
C ALA A 289 -11.84 -16.00 -19.48
N VAL A 290 -12.73 -15.05 -19.19
CA VAL A 290 -12.60 -13.64 -19.54
C VAL A 290 -12.72 -12.81 -18.26
N LEU A 291 -11.74 -11.93 -18.05
CA LEU A 291 -11.74 -10.93 -16.99
C LEU A 291 -12.26 -9.61 -17.56
N THR A 292 -13.40 -9.15 -17.07
CA THR A 292 -14.08 -7.94 -17.55
C THR A 292 -14.10 -6.87 -16.47
N GLY A 293 -13.95 -5.61 -16.85
CA GLY A 293 -13.89 -4.49 -15.89
C GLY A 293 -12.59 -4.39 -15.09
N ALA A 294 -11.57 -5.19 -15.43
CA ALA A 294 -10.22 -5.08 -14.87
C ALA A 294 -9.43 -3.94 -15.53
N THR A 295 -8.35 -3.51 -14.86
CA THR A 295 -7.40 -2.56 -15.43
C THR A 295 -6.63 -3.18 -16.61
N ALA A 296 -6.15 -2.34 -17.54
CA ALA A 296 -5.47 -2.81 -18.75
C ALA A 296 -4.14 -3.53 -18.47
N ASP A 297 -3.52 -3.22 -17.34
CA ASP A 297 -2.28 -3.80 -16.82
C ASP A 297 -2.52 -4.97 -15.85
N ALA A 298 -3.76 -5.46 -15.73
CA ALA A 298 -4.10 -6.52 -14.79
C ALA A 298 -3.17 -7.73 -14.91
N SER A 299 -2.72 -8.19 -13.74
CA SER A 299 -1.67 -9.18 -13.49
C SER A 299 -2.14 -10.20 -12.45
N GLY A 300 -1.27 -11.05 -11.91
CA GLY A 300 -1.66 -12.08 -10.94
C GLY A 300 -2.01 -13.41 -11.62
N THR A 301 -2.92 -14.19 -11.05
CA THR A 301 -3.22 -15.55 -11.52
C THR A 301 -4.70 -15.86 -11.57
N VAL A 302 -5.11 -16.71 -12.51
CA VAL A 302 -6.40 -17.38 -12.50
C VAL A 302 -6.20 -18.86 -12.17
N THR A 303 -6.93 -19.35 -11.18
CA THR A 303 -6.97 -20.76 -10.79
C THR A 303 -8.30 -21.37 -11.21
N TYR A 304 -8.24 -22.35 -12.12
CA TYR A 304 -9.38 -23.16 -12.55
C TYR A 304 -9.47 -24.45 -11.73
N LYS A 305 -10.67 -24.79 -11.29
CA LYS A 305 -10.98 -26.05 -10.61
C LYS A 305 -12.16 -26.73 -11.29
N LEU A 306 -11.99 -28.01 -11.61
CA LEU A 306 -13.04 -28.86 -12.16
C LEU A 306 -13.73 -29.65 -11.04
N TYR A 307 -15.07 -29.71 -11.07
CA TYR A 307 -15.88 -30.48 -10.13
C TYR A 307 -16.78 -31.45 -10.88
N SER A 308 -16.98 -32.63 -10.30
CA SER A 308 -18.01 -33.59 -10.71
C SER A 308 -19.28 -33.40 -9.89
N GLY A 309 -20.45 -33.47 -10.53
CA GLY A 309 -21.75 -33.24 -9.91
C GLY A 309 -22.36 -31.89 -10.27
N THR A 310 -23.28 -31.40 -9.43
CA THR A 310 -23.96 -30.11 -9.60
C THR A 310 -23.32 -29.03 -8.73
N PRO A 311 -23.33 -27.75 -9.17
CA PRO A 311 -22.82 -26.63 -8.36
C PRO A 311 -23.30 -26.64 -6.90
N GLY A 312 -22.38 -26.45 -5.96
CA GLY A 312 -22.64 -26.41 -4.51
C GLY A 312 -22.56 -27.76 -3.79
N ALA A 313 -22.66 -28.89 -4.50
CA ALA A 313 -22.54 -30.23 -3.93
C ALA A 313 -21.50 -31.11 -4.65
N GLY A 314 -20.79 -30.57 -5.64
CA GLY A 314 -19.82 -31.31 -6.43
C GLY A 314 -18.50 -31.56 -5.71
N ILE A 315 -17.80 -32.59 -6.17
CA ILE A 315 -16.48 -32.97 -5.66
C ILE A 315 -15.42 -32.49 -6.65
N GLN A 316 -14.40 -31.78 -6.16
CA GLN A 316 -13.28 -31.35 -6.99
C GLN A 316 -12.53 -32.59 -7.51
N ILE A 317 -12.22 -32.58 -8.81
CA ILE A 317 -11.48 -33.66 -9.48
C ILE A 317 -10.31 -33.07 -10.26
N GLY A 318 -9.25 -33.87 -10.38
CA GLY A 318 -8.00 -33.39 -10.99
C GLY A 318 -7.29 -32.34 -10.14
N GLN A 319 -6.12 -31.92 -10.62
CA GLN A 319 -5.35 -30.84 -10.01
C GLN A 319 -5.90 -29.49 -10.50
N PRO A 320 -5.96 -28.45 -9.64
CA PRO A 320 -6.24 -27.09 -10.09
C PRO A 320 -5.22 -26.65 -11.15
N SER A 321 -5.71 -25.99 -12.20
CA SER A 321 -4.86 -25.36 -13.21
C SER A 321 -4.66 -23.88 -12.85
N VAL A 322 -3.41 -23.46 -12.64
CA VAL A 322 -3.05 -22.06 -12.36
C VAL A 322 -2.38 -21.46 -13.58
N VAL A 323 -2.88 -20.32 -14.05
CA VAL A 323 -2.34 -19.57 -15.18
C VAL A 323 -2.06 -18.12 -14.79
N ASN A 324 -1.04 -17.51 -15.39
CA ASN A 324 -0.69 -16.12 -15.15
C ASN A 324 -1.52 -15.19 -16.03
N VAL A 325 -2.09 -14.16 -15.41
CA VAL A 325 -2.76 -13.07 -16.13
C VAL A 325 -1.71 -12.05 -16.55
N ALA A 326 -1.78 -11.60 -17.80
CA ALA A 326 -0.88 -10.56 -18.30
C ALA A 326 -1.66 -9.59 -19.18
N ASN A 327 -1.56 -8.30 -18.86
CA ASN A 327 -2.25 -7.21 -19.57
C ASN A 327 -3.77 -7.48 -19.71
N GLY A 328 -4.40 -7.96 -18.63
CA GLY A 328 -5.82 -8.31 -18.58
C GLY A 328 -6.22 -9.55 -19.39
N GLN A 329 -5.29 -10.24 -20.05
CA GLN A 329 -5.58 -11.47 -20.79
C GLN A 329 -5.43 -12.70 -19.87
N VAL A 330 -6.45 -13.55 -19.88
CA VAL A 330 -6.48 -14.80 -19.11
C VAL A 330 -6.23 -15.98 -20.06
N PRO A 331 -5.16 -16.77 -19.86
CA PRO A 331 -4.95 -17.99 -20.64
C PRO A 331 -5.99 -19.08 -20.35
N ASP A 332 -6.14 -19.99 -21.31
CA ASP A 332 -6.93 -21.22 -21.15
C ASP A 332 -6.35 -22.08 -20.02
N SER A 333 -7.23 -22.83 -19.36
CA SER A 333 -6.81 -23.85 -18.41
C SER A 333 -5.99 -24.97 -19.06
N ALA A 334 -5.27 -25.73 -18.23
CA ALA A 334 -4.64 -26.98 -18.67
C ALA A 334 -5.69 -27.98 -19.18
N LEU A 335 -5.26 -28.92 -20.03
CA LEU A 335 -6.13 -29.98 -20.50
C LEU A 335 -6.54 -30.93 -19.36
N TYR A 336 -7.84 -31.08 -19.20
CA TYR A 336 -8.46 -32.12 -18.38
C TYR A 336 -8.86 -33.29 -19.28
N SER A 337 -8.84 -34.50 -18.75
CA SER A 337 -9.37 -35.68 -19.44
C SER A 337 -10.65 -36.15 -18.75
N ALA A 338 -11.65 -36.50 -19.55
CA ALA A 338 -12.98 -36.82 -19.05
C ALA A 338 -13.01 -38.12 -18.23
N PHE A 339 -13.45 -37.98 -16.99
CA PHE A 339 -13.83 -39.06 -16.08
C PHE A 339 -15.23 -39.60 -16.45
N SER A 340 -15.86 -40.41 -15.61
CA SER A 340 -17.16 -41.06 -15.88
C SER A 340 -18.24 -40.12 -16.47
N PRO A 341 -19.18 -40.62 -17.29
CA PRO A 341 -20.28 -39.80 -17.81
C PRO A 341 -21.09 -39.13 -16.69
N GLY A 342 -21.51 -37.88 -16.90
CA GLY A 342 -22.30 -37.15 -15.90
C GLY A 342 -22.16 -35.62 -15.97
N PRO A 343 -22.76 -34.90 -15.02
CA PRO A 343 -22.65 -33.45 -14.90
C PRO A 343 -21.31 -33.04 -14.27
N TYR A 344 -20.74 -31.96 -14.77
CA TYR A 344 -19.51 -31.34 -14.27
C TYR A 344 -19.67 -29.82 -14.28
N TYR A 345 -18.83 -29.12 -13.53
CA TYR A 345 -18.74 -27.66 -13.62
C TYR A 345 -17.34 -27.15 -13.33
N PHE A 346 -16.98 -26.03 -13.96
CA PHE A 346 -15.76 -25.30 -13.66
C PHE A 346 -16.03 -24.17 -12.68
N VAL A 347 -15.03 -23.85 -11.86
CA VAL A 347 -14.95 -22.62 -11.08
C VAL A 347 -13.57 -22.03 -11.29
N ALA A 348 -13.52 -20.81 -11.83
CA ALA A 348 -12.30 -20.02 -11.93
C ALA A 348 -12.25 -18.96 -10.82
N SER A 349 -11.04 -18.66 -10.35
CA SER A 349 -10.79 -17.62 -9.34
C SER A 349 -9.57 -16.81 -9.70
N TYR A 350 -9.73 -15.50 -9.76
CA TYR A 350 -8.66 -14.52 -9.99
C TYR A 350 -8.08 -14.07 -8.66
N SER A 351 -6.76 -14.04 -8.54
CA SER A 351 -6.05 -13.71 -7.29
C SER A 351 -6.13 -12.23 -6.90
N GLY A 352 -6.50 -11.35 -7.83
CA GLY A 352 -6.28 -9.92 -7.68
C GLY A 352 -4.83 -9.51 -7.88
N ASP A 353 -4.60 -8.21 -7.85
CA ASP A 353 -3.30 -7.54 -7.81
C ASP A 353 -3.41 -6.19 -7.09
N ALA A 354 -2.44 -5.29 -7.26
CA ALA A 354 -2.46 -3.98 -6.62
C ALA A 354 -3.64 -3.10 -7.04
N ASN A 355 -4.16 -3.30 -8.26
CA ASN A 355 -5.17 -2.44 -8.89
C ASN A 355 -6.53 -3.14 -9.06
N ASN A 356 -6.60 -4.46 -8.85
CA ASN A 356 -7.81 -5.26 -9.05
C ASN A 356 -8.07 -6.19 -7.85
N ASN A 357 -9.29 -6.19 -7.31
CA ASN A 357 -9.68 -7.12 -6.23
C ASN A 357 -9.72 -8.58 -6.74
N PRO A 358 -9.47 -9.56 -5.87
CA PRO A 358 -9.73 -10.96 -6.18
C PRO A 358 -11.22 -11.19 -6.43
N VAL A 359 -11.53 -12.03 -7.42
CA VAL A 359 -12.92 -12.41 -7.75
C VAL A 359 -12.99 -13.90 -8.05
N GLN A 360 -14.11 -14.53 -7.68
CA GLN A 360 -14.46 -15.88 -8.09
C GLN A 360 -15.60 -15.83 -9.10
N GLY A 361 -15.44 -16.53 -10.22
CA GLY A 361 -16.49 -16.69 -11.21
C GLY A 361 -17.60 -17.60 -10.70
N SER A 362 -18.81 -17.42 -11.23
CA SER A 362 -19.92 -18.34 -10.93
C SER A 362 -19.62 -19.74 -11.47
N PRO A 363 -20.05 -20.82 -10.78
CA PRO A 363 -19.90 -22.17 -11.30
C PRO A 363 -20.59 -22.36 -12.64
N GLU A 364 -19.89 -22.93 -13.61
CA GLU A 364 -20.42 -23.11 -14.96
C GLU A 364 -20.56 -24.59 -15.34
N PRO A 365 -21.81 -25.10 -15.44
CA PRO A 365 -22.06 -26.51 -15.66
C PRO A 365 -21.96 -26.92 -17.14
N PHE A 366 -21.45 -28.13 -17.36
CA PHE A 366 -21.46 -28.84 -18.65
C PHE A 366 -21.67 -30.35 -18.44
N THR A 367 -21.88 -31.10 -19.52
CA THR A 367 -22.08 -32.56 -19.44
C THR A 367 -20.95 -33.32 -20.14
N VAL A 368 -20.46 -34.36 -19.49
CA VAL A 368 -19.59 -35.37 -20.11
C VAL A 368 -20.47 -36.53 -20.57
N ASN A 369 -20.46 -36.77 -21.88
CA ASN A 369 -21.18 -37.86 -22.53
C ASN A 369 -20.34 -39.13 -22.55
N ALA A 370 -21.00 -40.28 -22.40
CA ALA A 370 -20.37 -41.57 -22.67
C ALA A 370 -19.89 -41.64 -24.13
N ILE A 371 -18.80 -42.37 -24.37
CA ILE A 371 -18.47 -42.78 -25.74
C ILE A 371 -19.68 -43.59 -26.25
N PRO A 372 -20.31 -43.21 -27.37
CA PRO A 372 -21.34 -44.04 -27.98
C PRO A 372 -20.79 -45.45 -28.18
N PRO A 373 -21.56 -46.52 -27.91
CA PRO A 373 -21.14 -47.86 -28.29
C PRO A 373 -20.72 -47.85 -29.76
N PRO A 374 -19.65 -48.56 -30.16
CA PRO A 374 -19.27 -48.67 -31.55
C PRO A 374 -20.34 -49.45 -32.32
N ASP A 375 -21.41 -48.78 -32.75
CA ASP A 375 -22.49 -49.41 -33.52
C ASP A 375 -23.20 -48.47 -34.50
N SER A 376 -22.57 -47.37 -34.91
CA SER A 376 -23.13 -46.45 -35.91
C SER A 376 -22.79 -46.78 -37.37
N GLY A 377 -22.16 -47.93 -37.65
CA GLY A 377 -21.67 -48.26 -39.00
C GLY A 377 -22.00 -49.66 -39.53
N LYS A 378 -22.73 -50.49 -38.77
CA LYS A 378 -23.15 -51.79 -39.31
C LYS A 378 -24.36 -51.59 -40.20
N ALA A 379 -24.26 -52.04 -41.46
CA ALA A 379 -25.42 -52.16 -42.31
C ALA A 379 -26.35 -53.25 -41.74
N ASN A 380 -27.65 -53.15 -42.03
CA ASN A 380 -28.66 -54.07 -41.52
C ASN A 380 -29.19 -54.95 -42.67
N PRO A 381 -28.39 -55.92 -43.15
CA PRO A 381 -28.71 -56.64 -44.37
C PRO A 381 -29.94 -57.53 -44.20
N THR A 382 -30.71 -57.65 -45.27
CA THR A 382 -31.86 -58.58 -45.33
C THR A 382 -31.48 -59.79 -46.17
N ILE A 383 -31.97 -60.98 -45.78
CA ILE A 383 -31.81 -62.21 -46.57
C ILE A 383 -33.17 -62.71 -47.04
N THR A 384 -33.28 -62.98 -48.33
CA THR A 384 -34.46 -63.62 -48.93
C THR A 384 -34.05 -64.87 -49.68
N THR A 385 -34.75 -65.97 -49.47
CA THR A 385 -34.54 -67.23 -50.19
C THR A 385 -35.57 -67.34 -51.32
N THR A 386 -35.14 -67.75 -52.50
CA THR A 386 -36.03 -68.08 -53.61
C THR A 386 -36.06 -69.60 -53.74
N PRO A 387 -37.22 -70.26 -53.57
CA PRO A 387 -37.29 -71.71 -53.66
C PRO A 387 -36.75 -72.22 -55.01
N PRO A 388 -36.17 -73.42 -55.05
CA PRO A 388 -35.64 -73.98 -56.29
C PRO A 388 -36.71 -74.03 -57.38
N THR A 389 -36.33 -73.66 -58.60
CA THR A 389 -37.22 -73.52 -59.77
C THR A 389 -37.84 -74.84 -60.26
N ALA A 390 -37.57 -75.96 -59.61
CA ALA A 390 -38.16 -77.25 -59.92
C ALA A 390 -39.23 -77.58 -58.88
N GLU A 391 -40.50 -77.52 -59.30
CA GLU A 391 -41.66 -77.83 -58.45
C GLU A 391 -41.70 -79.32 -58.01
N GLU A 392 -40.85 -80.18 -58.58
CA GLU A 392 -40.62 -81.55 -58.14
C GLU A 392 -39.12 -81.92 -58.26
N ALA A 393 -38.40 -81.97 -57.14
CA ALA A 393 -37.03 -82.52 -57.12
C ALA A 393 -37.10 -84.06 -57.20
N ILE A 394 -36.49 -84.65 -58.23
CA ILE A 394 -36.42 -86.11 -58.41
C ILE A 394 -35.49 -86.73 -57.35
N ALA A 395 -35.92 -87.82 -56.72
CA ALA A 395 -35.12 -88.52 -55.72
C ALA A 395 -33.77 -88.98 -56.30
N GLY A 396 -32.67 -88.53 -55.67
CA GLY A 396 -31.31 -88.89 -56.07
C GLY A 396 -30.60 -87.89 -56.98
N THR A 397 -31.27 -86.81 -57.44
CA THR A 397 -30.62 -85.73 -58.19
C THR A 397 -30.17 -84.60 -57.25
N PRO A 398 -28.97 -84.02 -57.46
CA PRO A 398 -28.54 -82.86 -56.69
C PRO A 398 -29.41 -81.64 -57.05
N PHE A 399 -29.79 -80.87 -56.03
CA PHE A 399 -30.47 -79.58 -56.15
C PHE A 399 -29.78 -78.56 -55.25
N HIS A 400 -30.01 -77.27 -55.52
CA HIS A 400 -29.51 -76.16 -54.70
C HIS A 400 -30.64 -75.17 -54.45
N ASP A 401 -30.52 -74.41 -53.38
CA ASP A 401 -31.38 -73.28 -53.04
C ASP A 401 -30.58 -71.99 -53.24
N MET A 402 -31.26 -70.86 -53.44
CA MET A 402 -30.61 -69.57 -53.66
C MET A 402 -31.09 -68.54 -52.64
N ALA A 403 -30.13 -67.85 -52.00
CA ALA A 403 -30.40 -66.71 -51.15
C ALA A 403 -29.79 -65.43 -51.74
N ILE A 404 -30.51 -64.32 -51.59
CA ILE A 404 -30.03 -62.99 -51.93
C ILE A 404 -29.84 -62.22 -50.62
N LEU A 405 -28.63 -61.69 -50.43
CA LEU A 405 -28.29 -60.79 -49.34
C LEU A 405 -28.32 -59.35 -49.87
N THR A 406 -29.27 -58.55 -49.39
CA THR A 406 -29.39 -57.14 -49.76
C THR A 406 -28.95 -56.23 -48.62
N GLU A 407 -28.57 -54.99 -48.96
CA GLU A 407 -28.17 -53.96 -47.99
C GLU A 407 -26.92 -54.31 -47.16
N ALA A 408 -26.14 -55.31 -47.59
CA ALA A 408 -24.83 -55.58 -47.05
C ALA A 408 -23.80 -54.55 -47.55
N THR A 409 -22.76 -54.30 -46.75
CA THR A 409 -21.60 -53.52 -47.20
C THR A 409 -20.80 -54.30 -48.25
N SER A 410 -20.14 -53.60 -49.19
CA SER A 410 -19.27 -54.22 -50.21
C SER A 410 -18.10 -55.01 -49.62
N THR A 411 -17.76 -54.79 -48.35
CA THR A 411 -16.74 -55.50 -47.58
C THR A 411 -17.28 -56.63 -46.69
N ALA A 412 -18.55 -57.03 -46.83
CA ALA A 412 -19.13 -58.11 -46.04
C ALA A 412 -18.42 -59.45 -46.30
N THR A 413 -17.95 -60.12 -45.24
CA THR A 413 -17.16 -61.37 -45.29
C THR A 413 -17.77 -62.50 -44.44
N GLY A 414 -19.01 -62.32 -43.97
CA GLY A 414 -19.73 -63.32 -43.17
C GLY A 414 -20.09 -64.59 -43.95
N LYS A 415 -20.85 -65.49 -43.31
CA LYS A 415 -21.34 -66.72 -43.94
C LYS A 415 -22.86 -66.78 -43.90
N VAL A 416 -23.47 -67.27 -44.97
CA VAL A 416 -24.88 -67.68 -44.98
C VAL A 416 -24.96 -69.17 -44.68
N THR A 417 -25.85 -69.55 -43.76
CA THR A 417 -26.07 -70.95 -43.39
C THR A 417 -27.39 -71.42 -43.98
N TYR A 418 -27.34 -72.42 -44.85
CA TYR A 418 -28.49 -73.10 -45.41
C TYR A 418 -28.80 -74.34 -44.57
N THR A 419 -30.05 -74.50 -44.15
CA THR A 419 -30.50 -75.68 -43.39
C THR A 419 -31.67 -76.33 -44.11
N LEU A 420 -31.49 -77.58 -44.53
CA LEU A 420 -32.53 -78.36 -45.19
C LEU A 420 -33.33 -79.16 -44.16
N PHE A 421 -34.65 -79.05 -44.20
CA PHE A 421 -35.58 -79.78 -43.35
C PHE A 421 -36.45 -80.74 -44.18
N LYS A 422 -36.82 -81.88 -43.60
CA LYS A 422 -37.80 -82.83 -44.13
C LYS A 422 -39.02 -82.89 -43.23
N GLY A 423 -40.19 -82.66 -43.80
CA GLY A 423 -41.46 -82.59 -43.09
C GLY A 423 -42.16 -81.26 -43.37
N THR A 424 -43.22 -80.96 -42.63
CA THR A 424 -43.97 -79.72 -42.77
C THR A 424 -43.41 -78.62 -41.86
N TYR A 425 -43.20 -77.42 -42.41
CA TYR A 425 -42.85 -76.25 -41.61
C TYR A 425 -43.95 -75.96 -40.58
N PRO A 426 -43.62 -75.57 -39.33
CA PRO A 426 -42.28 -75.36 -38.77
C PRO A 426 -41.62 -76.59 -38.13
N ASN A 427 -42.25 -77.76 -38.16
CA ASN A 427 -41.87 -78.96 -37.38
C ASN A 427 -41.04 -79.99 -38.16
N GLY A 428 -40.44 -79.60 -39.29
CA GLY A 428 -39.61 -80.51 -40.08
C GLY A 428 -38.35 -80.95 -39.34
N ASN A 429 -37.87 -82.16 -39.63
CA ASN A 429 -36.59 -82.65 -39.12
C ASN A 429 -35.45 -82.11 -39.98
N GLN A 430 -34.42 -81.52 -39.37
CA GLN A 430 -33.21 -81.10 -40.07
C GLN A 430 -32.49 -82.32 -40.67
N ILE A 431 -32.14 -82.25 -41.95
CA ILE A 431 -31.44 -83.32 -42.69
C ILE A 431 -30.03 -82.91 -43.09
N SER A 432 -29.80 -81.63 -43.38
CA SER A 432 -28.48 -81.15 -43.80
C SER A 432 -28.26 -79.68 -43.43
N VAL A 433 -27.00 -79.31 -43.24
CA VAL A 433 -26.55 -77.92 -43.05
C VAL A 433 -25.36 -77.68 -43.95
N SER A 434 -25.38 -76.54 -44.65
CA SER A 434 -24.25 -76.05 -45.45
C SER A 434 -23.99 -74.59 -45.14
N GLN A 435 -22.75 -74.14 -45.30
CA GLN A 435 -22.36 -72.75 -45.13
C GLN A 435 -21.65 -72.23 -46.37
N VAL A 436 -22.06 -71.05 -46.83
CA VAL A 436 -21.50 -70.39 -48.00
C VAL A 436 -20.92 -69.03 -47.58
N PRO A 437 -19.67 -68.70 -47.92
CA PRO A 437 -19.09 -67.40 -47.63
C PRO A 437 -19.74 -66.30 -48.49
N VAL A 438 -20.01 -65.15 -47.89
CA VAL A 438 -20.40 -63.94 -48.60
C VAL A 438 -19.15 -63.34 -49.24
N THR A 439 -19.17 -63.12 -50.56
CA THR A 439 -18.07 -62.49 -51.29
C THR A 439 -18.61 -61.28 -52.04
N ASN A 440 -18.05 -60.10 -51.80
CA ASN A 440 -18.48 -58.83 -52.42
C ASN A 440 -19.98 -58.53 -52.27
N GLY A 441 -20.60 -58.92 -51.16
CA GLY A 441 -22.03 -58.70 -50.90
C GLY A 441 -22.99 -59.66 -51.61
N VAL A 442 -22.49 -60.69 -52.28
CA VAL A 442 -23.30 -61.73 -52.94
C VAL A 442 -23.06 -63.08 -52.26
N VAL A 443 -24.14 -63.87 -52.14
CA VAL A 443 -24.09 -65.28 -51.72
C VAL A 443 -24.11 -66.11 -53.01
N PRO A 444 -23.05 -66.86 -53.34
CA PRO A 444 -23.02 -67.69 -54.54
C PRO A 444 -23.97 -68.89 -54.47
#